data_AF-A0AAW4WX03-F1
#
_entry.id   AF-A0AAW4WX03-F1
#
_cell.length_a   1.000
_cell.length_b   1.000
_cell.length_c   1.000
_cell.angle_alpha   90.00
_cell.angle_beta   90.00
_cell.angle_gamma   90.00
#
_symmetry.space_group_name_H-M   'P 1'
#
loop_
_entity.id
_entity.type
_entity.pdbx_description
1 polymer ?
#
loop_
_entity_poly.entity_id
_entity_poly.type
_entity_poly.pdbx_seq_one_letter_code
_entity_poly.pdbx_strand_id
1 'polypeptide(L)'
;MAAFAEQLGQPGSHMRALFSVREVRQAAGRARQKNDGEAVHLAAKWAGKEAFLKAWCDFLGSAPFPFTLDNFPWREIEILDDSRGV
;
A
#
# COMPACT_ATOMS: atom_id res chain seq x y z
N MET A 1 2.16 -8.62 11.62
CA MET A 1 1.00 -8.63 10.70
C MET A 1 -0.33 -8.34 11.38
N ALA A 2 -0.56 -8.76 12.63
CA ALA A 2 -1.81 -8.49 13.37
C ALA A 2 -2.18 -6.99 13.43
N ALA A 3 -1.23 -6.12 13.76
CA ALA A 3 -1.48 -4.67 13.88
C ALA A 3 -1.99 -4.02 12.58
N PHE A 4 -1.44 -4.37 11.40
CA PHE A 4 -1.90 -3.83 10.12
C PHE A 4 -3.32 -4.32 9.78
N ALA A 5 -3.58 -5.61 10.01
CA ALA A 5 -4.90 -6.19 9.77
C ALA A 5 -5.96 -5.58 10.71
N GLU A 6 -5.60 -5.32 11.98
CA GLU A 6 -6.45 -4.62 12.94
C GLU A 6 -6.76 -3.19 12.49
N GLN A 7 -5.73 -2.41 12.13
CA GLN A 7 -5.94 -1.04 11.65
C GLN A 7 -6.75 -0.99 10.35
N LEU A 8 -6.60 -1.98 9.47
CA LEU A 8 -7.41 -2.11 8.25
C LEU A 8 -8.87 -2.46 8.57
N GLY A 9 -9.11 -3.28 9.59
CA GLY A 9 -10.43 -3.74 10.00
C GLY A 9 -11.20 -2.79 10.93
N GLN A 10 -10.55 -1.73 11.44
CA GLN A 10 -11.21 -0.74 12.29
C GLN A 10 -12.33 0.00 11.52
N PRO A 11 -13.56 0.07 12.07
CA PRO A 11 -14.62 0.88 11.49
C PRO A 11 -14.20 2.34 11.34
N GLY A 12 -14.37 2.91 10.13
CA GLY A 12 -13.92 4.27 9.83
C GLY A 12 -12.43 4.40 9.47
N SER A 13 -11.68 3.29 9.40
CA SER A 13 -10.29 3.31 8.97
C SER A 13 -10.13 3.85 7.55
N HIS A 14 -9.25 4.84 7.41
CA HIS A 14 -8.85 5.40 6.12
C HIS A 14 -7.80 4.53 5.40
N MET A 15 -7.25 3.49 6.04
CA MET A 15 -6.16 2.70 5.44
C MET A 15 -6.54 2.06 4.13
N ARG A 16 -7.76 1.53 4.00
CA ARG A 16 -8.20 0.92 2.75
C ARG A 16 -8.30 1.95 1.61
N ALA A 17 -8.53 3.22 1.93
CA ALA A 17 -8.59 4.31 0.96
C ALA A 17 -7.20 4.74 0.43
N LEU A 18 -6.11 4.32 1.09
CA LEU A 18 -4.74 4.55 0.63
C LEU A 18 -4.36 3.66 -0.56
N PHE A 19 -5.17 2.63 -0.84
CA PHE A 19 -4.96 1.72 -1.96
C PHE A 19 -5.88 2.05 -3.13
N SER A 20 -5.37 1.85 -4.33
CA SER A 20 -6.18 1.93 -5.53
C SER A 20 -7.14 0.73 -5.63
N VAL A 21 -8.19 0.87 -6.43
CA VAL A 21 -9.14 -0.24 -6.70
C VAL A 21 -8.41 -1.44 -7.30
N ARG A 22 -7.35 -1.19 -8.09
CA ARG A 22 -6.56 -2.23 -8.73
C ARG A 22 -5.74 -3.02 -7.71
N GLU A 23 -5.07 -2.33 -6.78
CA GLU A 23 -4.30 -2.96 -5.71
C GLU A 23 -5.17 -3.84 -4.81
N VAL A 24 -6.36 -3.35 -4.45
CA VAL A 24 -7.35 -4.11 -3.66
C VAL A 24 -7.79 -5.36 -4.41
N ARG A 25 -8.08 -5.26 -5.71
CA ARG A 25 -8.45 -6.42 -6.54
C ARG A 25 -7.32 -7.46 -6.64
N GLN A 26 -6.07 -7.02 -6.81
CA GLN A 26 -4.90 -7.92 -6.82
C GLN A 26 -4.74 -8.63 -5.48
N ALA A 27 -4.83 -7.89 -4.36
CA ALA A 27 -4.73 -8.45 -3.02
C ALA A 27 -5.83 -9.48 -2.75
N ALA A 28 -7.08 -9.20 -3.12
CA ALA A 28 -8.19 -10.14 -3.00
C ALA A 28 -8.01 -11.39 -3.88
N GLY A 29 -7.51 -11.23 -5.10
CA GLY A 29 -7.19 -12.35 -6.00
C GLY A 29 -6.09 -13.24 -5.43
N ARG A 30 -5.03 -12.63 -4.89
CA ARG A 30 -3.89 -13.33 -4.26
C ARG A 30 -4.31 -14.08 -3.01
N ALA A 31 -5.14 -13.46 -2.17
CA ALA A 31 -5.72 -14.08 -0.98
C ALA A 31 -6.48 -15.37 -1.31
N ARG A 32 -7.30 -15.34 -2.37
CA ARG A 32 -8.02 -16.53 -2.87
C ARG A 32 -7.08 -17.62 -3.38
N GLN A 33 -6.03 -17.24 -4.11
CA GLN A 33 -5.05 -18.20 -4.65
C GLN A 33 -4.21 -18.86 -3.55
N LYS A 34 -3.85 -18.11 -2.51
CA LYS A 34 -2.99 -18.55 -1.41
C LYS A 34 -3.77 -19.13 -0.23
N ASN A 35 -5.10 -19.03 -0.26
CA ASN A 35 -6.01 -19.43 0.82
C ASN A 35 -5.63 -18.75 2.16
N ASP A 36 -5.32 -17.45 2.10
CA ASP A 36 -4.98 -16.60 3.25
C ASP A 36 -5.76 -15.28 3.21
N GLY A 37 -5.42 -14.33 4.09
CA GLY A 37 -6.16 -13.07 4.24
C GLY A 37 -5.70 -11.96 3.30
N GLU A 38 -6.65 -11.19 2.74
CA GLU A 38 -6.37 -9.98 1.93
C GLU A 38 -5.44 -8.99 2.64
N ALA A 39 -5.57 -8.85 3.97
CA ALA A 39 -4.74 -7.96 4.77
C ALA A 39 -3.23 -8.26 4.67
N VAL A 40 -2.85 -9.53 4.47
CA VAL A 40 -1.43 -9.93 4.30
C VAL A 40 -0.86 -9.32 3.02
N HIS A 41 -1.63 -9.39 1.93
CA HIS A 41 -1.22 -8.86 0.63
C HIS A 41 -1.26 -7.34 0.59
N LEU A 42 -2.26 -6.72 1.24
CA LEU A 42 -2.29 -5.26 1.41
C LEU A 42 -1.14 -4.76 2.29
N ALA A 43 -0.69 -5.51 3.30
CA ALA A 43 0.48 -5.16 4.09
C ALA A 43 1.76 -5.16 3.23
N ALA A 44 1.91 -6.11 2.32
CA ALA A 44 3.03 -6.13 1.38
C ALA A 44 3.01 -4.91 0.44
N LYS A 45 1.83 -4.55 -0.09
CA LYS A 45 1.67 -3.33 -0.90
C LYS A 45 1.95 -2.06 -0.09
N TRP A 46 1.53 -2.01 1.18
CA TRP A 46 1.86 -0.90 2.08
C TRP A 46 3.37 -0.72 2.24
N ALA A 47 4.09 -1.82 2.52
CA ALA A 47 5.54 -1.79 2.63
C ALA A 47 6.21 -1.29 1.34
N GLY A 48 5.68 -1.67 0.17
CA GLY A 48 6.14 -1.16 -1.12
C GLY A 48 5.94 0.35 -1.28
N LYS A 49 4.77 0.89 -0.90
CA LYS A 49 4.49 2.33 -0.94
C LYS A 49 5.41 3.11 0.01
N GLU A 50 5.63 2.60 1.23
CA GLU A 50 6.57 3.22 2.18
C GLU A 50 8.01 3.20 1.68
N ALA A 51 8.45 2.10 1.05
CA ALA A 51 9.78 1.99 0.46
C ALA A 51 9.97 2.99 -0.67
N PHE A 52 8.95 3.16 -1.54
CA PHE A 52 8.96 4.19 -2.57
C PHE A 52 9.09 5.59 -1.98
N LEU A 53 8.27 5.94 -0.98
CA LEU A 53 8.33 7.26 -0.36
C LEU A 53 9.71 7.53 0.22
N LYS A 54 10.28 6.59 0.97
CA LYS A 54 11.64 6.72 1.55
C LYS A 54 12.71 6.92 0.47
N ALA A 55 12.68 6.12 -0.58
CA ALA A 55 13.65 6.25 -1.68
C ALA A 55 13.50 7.59 -2.42
N TRP A 56 12.27 8.06 -2.62
CA TRP A 56 12.02 9.36 -3.22
C TRP A 56 12.49 10.49 -2.31
N CYS A 57 12.31 10.34 -1.00
CA CYS A 57 12.84 11.28 -0.02
C CYS A 57 14.36 11.39 -0.08
N ASP A 58 15.04 10.25 -0.09
CA ASP A 58 16.49 10.17 -0.16
C ASP A 58 17.00 10.82 -1.46
N PHE A 59 16.29 10.64 -2.57
CA PHE A 59 16.62 11.27 -3.85
C PHE A 59 16.47 12.80 -3.83
N LEU A 60 15.40 13.33 -3.22
CA LEU A 60 15.16 14.78 -3.14
C LEU A 60 16.15 15.49 -2.20
N GLY A 61 16.64 14.80 -1.17
CA GLY A 61 17.58 15.36 -0.20
C GLY A 61 17.01 16.59 0.51
N SER A 62 17.64 17.74 0.33
CA SER A 62 17.20 19.03 0.90
C SER A 62 16.25 19.82 0.00
N ALA A 63 15.91 19.31 -1.19
CA ALA A 63 14.94 19.94 -2.06
C ALA A 63 13.54 19.98 -1.39
N PRO A 64 12.73 21.02 -1.66
CA PRO A 64 11.40 21.09 -1.10
C PRO A 64 10.56 19.91 -1.57
N PHE A 65 9.90 19.25 -0.62
CA PHE A 65 8.96 18.20 -0.95
C PHE A 65 7.69 18.79 -1.55
N PRO A 66 7.17 18.22 -2.65
CA PRO A 66 5.91 18.66 -3.24
C PRO A 66 4.70 18.30 -2.37
N PHE A 67 4.85 17.36 -1.42
CA PHE A 67 3.79 16.85 -0.57
C PHE A 67 4.22 16.78 0.90
N THR A 68 3.27 16.95 1.82
CA THR A 68 3.40 16.56 3.23
C THR A 68 2.96 15.11 3.40
N LEU A 69 3.20 14.52 4.58
CA LEU A 69 2.71 13.18 4.90
C LEU A 69 1.17 13.08 4.82
N ASP A 70 0.46 14.16 5.13
CA ASP A 70 -1.00 14.19 5.18
C ASP A 70 -1.64 14.33 3.80
N ASN A 71 -0.96 14.94 2.82
CA ASN A 71 -1.48 15.15 1.48
C ASN A 71 -0.78 14.31 0.40
N PHE A 72 0.09 13.39 0.82
CA PHE A 72 0.77 12.49 -0.10
C PHE A 72 -0.26 11.64 -0.87
N PRO A 73 -0.15 11.54 -2.21
CA PRO A 73 -1.15 10.88 -3.04
C PRO A 73 -1.01 9.35 -3.01
N TRP A 74 -1.20 8.74 -1.82
CA TRP A 74 -1.00 7.31 -1.59
C TRP A 74 -1.74 6.40 -2.57
N ARG A 75 -2.95 6.79 -2.97
CA ARG A 75 -3.79 6.04 -3.89
C ARG A 75 -3.27 6.05 -5.34
N GLU A 76 -2.44 7.03 -5.70
CA GLU A 76 -1.87 7.19 -7.05
C GLU A 76 -0.55 6.43 -7.21
N ILE A 77 0.16 6.17 -6.11
CA ILE A 77 1.37 5.33 -6.10
C ILE A 77 0.97 3.86 -6.03
N GLU A 78 0.81 3.20 -7.17
CA GLU A 78 0.38 1.79 -7.21
C GLU A 78 1.54 0.80 -7.12
N ILE A 79 1.43 -0.18 -6.21
CA ILE A 79 2.30 -1.36 -6.19
C ILE A 79 1.59 -2.49 -6.94
N LEU A 80 2.09 -2.77 -8.14
CA LEU A 80 1.47 -3.70 -9.07
C LEU A 80 2.31 -4.96 -9.23
N ASP A 81 1.64 -6.09 -9.09
CA ASP A 81 2.25 -7.38 -9.38
C ASP A 81 2.52 -7.49 -10.91
N ASP A 82 3.62 -8.13 -11.27
CA ASP A 82 3.96 -8.41 -12.66
C ASP A 82 3.04 -9.46 -13.30
N SER A 83 3.31 -9.83 -14.57
CA SER A 83 2.51 -10.84 -15.28
C SER A 83 2.58 -12.24 -14.66
N ARG A 84 3.53 -12.48 -13.73
CA ARG A 84 3.70 -13.72 -12.98
C ARG A 84 3.08 -13.62 -11.58
N GLY A 85 2.50 -12.47 -11.23
CA GLY A 85 1.92 -12.21 -9.92
C GLY A 85 2.98 -12.10 -8.83
N VAL A 86 4.19 -11.64 -9.16
CA VAL A 86 5.25 -11.28 -8.20
C VAL A 86 5.32 -9.77 -8.06
#